data_AF-A0A327K0C0-F1
#
_entry.id   AF-A0A327K0C0-F1
#
_cell.length_a   1.000
_cell.length_b   1.000
_cell.length_c   1.000
_cell.angle_alpha   90.00
_cell.angle_beta   90.00
_cell.angle_gamma   90.00
#
_symmetry.space_group_name_H-M   'P 1'
#
loop_
_entity.id
_entity.type
_entity.pdbx_description
1 polymer ?
#
loop_
_entity_poly.entity_id
_entity_poly.type
_entity_poly.pdbx_seq_one_letter_code
_entity_poly.pdbx_strand_id
1 'polypeptide(L)'
;MTRAGTDKVAFSSPGDTYISRNPGSVSYTGNSLDVAVQGDGWLALSTPDGTVYTRDGRLQMTATGELLSTAGYPVLDPGEAGILLDP
;
A
#
# COMPACT_ATOMS: atom_id res chain seq x y z
N MET A 1 -24.48 -38.69 -43.57
CA MET A 1 -23.23 -38.60 -42.76
C MET A 1 -22.51 -37.33 -43.17
N THR A 2 -22.31 -36.26 -42.40
CA THR A 2 -22.64 -35.86 -41.01
C THR A 2 -22.67 -34.31 -41.02
N ARG A 3 -23.66 -33.70 -40.38
CA ARG A 3 -23.84 -32.23 -40.30
C ARG A 3 -22.81 -31.65 -39.32
N ALA A 4 -22.00 -30.69 -39.77
CA ALA A 4 -21.13 -29.91 -38.90
C ALA A 4 -21.99 -29.09 -37.91
N GLY A 5 -21.82 -29.32 -36.61
CA GLY A 5 -22.49 -28.57 -35.55
C GLY A 5 -21.99 -27.13 -35.51
N THR A 6 -22.92 -26.17 -35.56
CA THR A 6 -22.68 -24.73 -35.40
C THR A 6 -22.60 -24.38 -33.91
N ASP A 7 -21.79 -25.09 -33.15
CA ASP A 7 -21.70 -24.85 -31.71
C ASP A 7 -20.77 -23.65 -31.46
N LYS A 8 -21.37 -22.52 -31.10
CA LYS A 8 -20.63 -21.36 -30.59
C LYS A 8 -19.99 -21.74 -29.26
N VAL A 9 -18.70 -22.06 -29.31
CA VAL A 9 -17.90 -22.19 -28.09
C VAL A 9 -17.69 -20.80 -27.48
N ALA A 10 -18.16 -20.61 -26.26
CA ALA A 10 -17.90 -19.41 -25.47
C ALA A 10 -16.64 -19.66 -24.62
N PHE A 11 -15.62 -18.83 -24.80
CA PHE A 11 -14.48 -18.79 -23.90
C PHE A 11 -14.76 -17.78 -22.79
N SER A 12 -14.55 -18.16 -21.54
CA SER A 12 -14.46 -17.17 -20.45
C SER A 12 -13.07 -16.54 -20.54
N SER A 13 -12.99 -15.23 -20.81
CA SER A 13 -11.73 -14.53 -20.63
C SER A 13 -11.57 -14.23 -19.13
N PRO A 14 -10.42 -14.56 -18.51
CA PRO A 14 -10.08 -13.99 -17.22
C PRO A 14 -9.97 -12.48 -17.45
N GLY A 15 -10.91 -11.69 -16.95
CA GLY A 15 -10.84 -10.22 -17.11
C GLY A 15 -9.60 -9.63 -16.45
N ASP A 16 -9.35 -8.35 -16.70
CA ASP A 16 -8.27 -7.63 -16.02
C ASP A 16 -8.64 -7.33 -14.57
N THR A 17 -7.72 -7.61 -13.64
CA THR A 17 -7.88 -7.22 -12.23
C THR A 17 -7.26 -5.84 -12.01
N TYR A 18 -8.05 -4.90 -11.49
CA TYR A 18 -7.56 -3.58 -11.11
C TYR A 18 -7.66 -3.38 -9.60
N ILE A 19 -6.68 -2.68 -9.04
CA ILE A 19 -6.80 -2.13 -7.68
C ILE A 19 -7.52 -0.78 -7.78
N SER A 20 -8.62 -0.62 -7.03
CA SER A 20 -9.21 0.71 -6.85
C SER A 20 -8.27 1.54 -5.98
N ARG A 21 -7.84 2.71 -6.49
CA ARG A 21 -7.01 3.67 -5.76
C ARG A 21 -7.80 4.86 -5.23
N ASN A 22 -9.14 4.80 -5.34
CA ASN A 22 -9.99 5.85 -4.81
C ASN A 22 -9.78 5.97 -3.30
N PRO A 23 -9.64 7.20 -2.78
CA PRO A 23 -9.47 7.40 -1.34
C PRO A 23 -10.70 6.88 -0.58
N GLY A 24 -10.44 6.19 0.53
CA GLY A 24 -11.47 5.82 1.50
C GLY A 24 -11.86 7.00 2.39
N SER A 25 -12.83 6.77 3.29
CA SER A 25 -13.14 7.73 4.35
C SER A 25 -11.94 7.86 5.31
N VAL A 26 -11.73 9.08 5.79
CA VAL A 26 -10.68 9.38 6.79
C VAL A 26 -11.34 9.63 8.14
N SER A 27 -10.80 9.02 9.19
CA SER A 27 -11.20 9.26 10.58
C SER A 27 -10.03 9.77 11.38
N TYR A 28 -10.23 10.84 12.14
CA TYR A 28 -9.23 11.35 13.07
C TYR A 28 -9.14 10.43 14.30
N THR A 29 -7.93 10.00 14.66
CA THR A 29 -7.71 9.04 15.75
C THR A 29 -7.22 9.69 17.05
N GLY A 30 -6.69 10.92 16.98
CA GLY A 30 -6.08 11.60 18.13
C GLY A 30 -4.63 11.19 18.42
N ASN A 31 -4.10 10.16 17.77
CA ASN A 31 -2.69 9.79 17.85
C ASN A 31 -1.88 10.63 16.86
N SER A 32 -0.79 11.26 17.32
CA SER A 32 0.08 12.09 16.49
C SER A 32 0.86 11.30 15.43
N LEU A 33 1.04 9.99 15.64
CA LEU A 33 1.74 9.11 14.70
C LEU A 33 0.80 8.33 13.77
N ASP A 34 -0.51 8.63 13.81
CA ASP A 34 -1.46 8.10 12.83
C ASP A 34 -1.61 9.11 11.69
N VAL A 35 -1.16 8.71 10.50
CA VAL A 35 -1.14 9.56 9.31
C VAL A 35 -2.07 8.99 8.23
N ALA A 36 -2.93 9.83 7.68
CA ALA A 36 -3.74 9.47 6.52
C ALA A 36 -3.16 10.13 5.26
N VAL A 37 -2.74 9.32 4.29
CA VAL A 37 -2.27 9.84 2.99
C VAL A 37 -3.47 10.29 2.16
N GLN A 38 -3.49 11.57 1.78
CA GLN A 38 -4.49 12.15 0.88
C GLN A 38 -3.95 12.21 -0.55
N GLY A 39 -4.85 12.08 -1.54
CA GLY A 39 -4.47 12.08 -2.96
C GLY A 39 -3.76 10.79 -3.38
N ASP A 40 -2.80 10.89 -4.31
CA ASP A 40 -2.17 9.75 -5.00
C ASP A 40 -0.86 9.24 -4.38
N GLY A 41 -0.44 9.79 -3.23
CA GLY A 41 0.82 9.44 -2.57
C GLY A 41 0.86 8.07 -1.90
N TRP A 42 2.02 7.63 -1.46
CA TRP A 42 2.21 6.40 -0.68
C TRP A 42 3.33 6.59 0.34
N LEU A 43 3.28 5.86 1.46
CA LEU A 43 4.39 5.76 2.39
C LEU A 43 5.34 4.66 1.91
N ALA A 44 6.64 4.96 1.85
CA ALA A 44 7.68 4.00 1.52
C ALA A 44 8.22 3.35 2.80
N LEU A 45 8.40 2.04 2.80
CA LEU A 45 8.99 1.29 3.91
C LEU A 45 10.20 0.49 3.42
N SER A 46 11.25 0.44 4.23
CA SER A 46 12.42 -0.41 3.98
C SER A 46 12.19 -1.82 4.53
N THR A 47 12.01 -2.80 3.65
CA THR A 47 11.91 -4.21 4.02
C THR A 47 13.15 -4.98 3.58
N PRO A 48 13.38 -6.21 4.09
CA PRO A 48 14.48 -7.06 3.62
C PRO A 48 14.44 -7.36 2.11
N ASP A 49 13.24 -7.33 1.50
CA ASP A 49 13.04 -7.54 0.07
C ASP A 49 13.14 -6.25 -0.76
N GLY A 50 13.45 -5.12 -0.10
CA GLY A 50 13.55 -3.80 -0.70
C GLY A 50 12.42 -2.84 -0.29
N THR A 51 12.32 -1.72 -1.00
CA THR A 51 11.32 -0.70 -0.72
C THR A 51 9.92 -1.16 -1.12
N VAL A 52 8.97 -1.09 -0.18
CA VAL A 52 7.55 -1.36 -0.41
C VAL A 52 6.71 -0.12 -0.12
N TYR A 53 5.49 -0.07 -0.66
CA TYR A 53 4.61 1.09 -0.53
C TYR A 53 3.30 0.72 0.17
N THR A 54 2.84 1.57 1.10
CA THR A 54 1.62 1.34 1.87
C THR A 54 0.79 2.62 2.05
N ARG A 55 -0.51 2.40 2.35
CA ARG A 55 -1.45 3.42 2.86
C ARG A 55 -1.73 3.27 4.35
N ASP A 56 -1.20 2.23 4.99
CA ASP A 56 -1.25 2.09 6.45
C ASP A 56 -0.30 3.10 7.08
N GLY A 57 -0.86 4.17 7.64
CA GLY A 57 -0.10 5.21 8.31
C GLY A 57 -0.16 5.13 9.84
N ARG A 58 -0.44 3.95 10.41
CA ARG A 58 -0.21 3.72 11.84
C ARG A 58 1.29 3.54 12.06
N LEU A 59 1.93 4.55 12.63
CA LEU A 59 3.37 4.56 12.83
C LEU A 59 3.73 4.47 14.32
N GLN A 60 4.95 4.05 14.59
CA GLN A 60 5.55 4.00 15.91
C GLN A 60 6.90 4.69 15.86
N MET A 61 7.30 5.33 16.96
CA MET A 61 8.61 5.96 17.08
C MET A 61 9.46 5.16 18.05
N THR A 62 10.70 4.86 17.68
CA THR A 62 11.68 4.26 18.59
C THR A 62 12.18 5.28 19.61
N ALA A 63 12.88 4.82 20.65
CA ALA A 63 13.51 5.71 21.62
C ALA A 63 14.58 6.62 21.01
N THR A 64 15.12 6.27 19.84
CA THR A 64 16.08 7.09 19.10
C THR A 64 15.42 8.02 18.09
N GLY A 65 14.07 8.05 18.01
CA GLY A 65 13.33 8.94 17.11
C GLY A 65 13.01 8.36 15.73
N GLU A 66 13.37 7.10 15.46
CA GLU A 66 13.15 6.49 14.15
C GLU A 66 11.66 6.11 13.99
N LEU A 67 11.07 6.47 12.84
CA LEU A 67 9.70 6.08 12.52
C LEU A 67 9.65 4.69 11.88
N LEU A 68 8.85 3.82 12.49
CA LEU A 68 8.59 2.46 12.05
C LEU A 68 7.11 2.26 11.73
N SER A 69 6.81 1.39 10.78
CA SER A 69 5.48 0.81 10.60
C SER A 69 5.10 -0.10 11.78
N THR A 70 3.82 -0.47 11.92
CA THR A 70 3.39 -1.46 12.92
C THR A 70 4.07 -2.83 12.80
N ALA A 71 4.68 -3.13 11.65
CA ALA A 71 5.44 -4.35 11.42
C ALA A 71 6.94 -4.20 11.78
N GLY A 72 7.39 -3.03 12.22
CA GLY A 72 8.77 -2.76 12.62
C GLY A 72 9.69 -2.33 11.48
N TYR A 73 9.16 -2.06 10.28
CA TYR A 73 9.97 -1.59 9.14
C TYR A 73 10.13 -0.07 9.14
N PRO A 74 11.34 0.46 8.88
CA PRO A 74 11.58 1.90 8.80
C PRO A 74 10.75 2.57 7.70
N VAL A 75 10.20 3.74 8.02
CA VAL A 75 9.54 4.62 7.04
C VAL A 75 10.61 5.45 6.37
N LEU A 76 10.58 5.51 5.04
CA LEU A 76 11.58 6.20 4.23
C LEU A 76 11.14 7.60 3.82
N ASP A 77 12.11 8.50 3.75
CA ASP A 77 11.99 9.80 3.14
C ASP A 77 12.19 9.73 1.60
N PRO A 78 12.02 10.85 0.87
CA PRO A 78 12.25 10.86 -0.58
C PRO A 78 13.69 10.57 -1.03
N GLY A 79 14.66 10.60 -0.13
CA GLY A 79 16.07 10.24 -0.35
C GLY A 79 16.40 8.80 0.02
N GLU A 80 15.38 7.96 0.28
CA GLU A 80 15.51 6.55 0.69
C GLU A 80 16.16 6.36 2.07
N ALA A 81 16.26 7.41 2.88
CA ALA A 81 16.74 7.34 4.25
C ALA A 81 15.57 7.15 5.23
N GLY A 82 15.82 6.48 6.36
CA GLY A 82 14.82 6.36 7.42
C GLY A 82 14.46 7.72 8.02
N ILE A 83 13.18 7.98 8.25
CA ILE A 83 12.72 9.23 8.86
C ILE A 83 13.06 9.22 10.36
N LEU A 84 13.77 10.27 10.79
CA LEU A 84 14.12 10.53 12.18
C LEU A 84 13.38 11.78 12.67
N LEU A 85 12.71 11.67 13.81
CA LEU A 85 12.09 12.77 14.51
C LEU A 85 12.85 13.08 15.80
N ASP A 86 12.86 14.36 16.18
CA ASP A 86 13.32 14.76 17.50
C ASP A 86 12.22 14.45 18.53
N PRO A 87 12.51 13.67 19.58
CA PRO A 87 11.52 13.23 20.57
C PRO A 87 11.09 14.33 21.56
#